data_AF-A0A836XDQ8-F1
#
_entry.id   AF-A0A836XDQ8-F1
#
_cell.length_a   1.000
_cell.length_b   1.000
_cell.length_c   1.000
_cell.angle_alpha   90.00
_cell.angle_beta   90.00
_cell.angle_gamma   90.00
#
_symmetry.space_group_name_H-M   'P 1'
#
loop_
_entity.id
_entity.type
_entity.pdbx_description
1 polymer ?
#
loop_
_entity_poly.entity_id
_entity_poly.type
_entity_poly.pdbx_seq_one_letter_code
_entity_poly.pdbx_strand_id
1 'polypeptide(L)' 'MGAGAVRDCYSDRNKIRFQINPGAATRAGLTLSAKLLRLSEIVDPEDKR' A
#
# COMPACT_ATOMS: atom_id res chain seq x y z
N MET A 1 -12.96 9.80 1.13
CA MET A 1 -11.53 10.04 0.89
C MET A 1 -11.05 8.98 -0.10
N GLY A 2 -10.55 9.37 -1.28
CA GLY A 2 -10.21 8.41 -2.34
C GLY A 2 -9.06 7.52 -1.92
N ALA A 3 -9.26 6.20 -1.97
CA ALA A 3 -8.21 5.23 -1.73
C ALA A 3 -7.23 5.25 -2.91
N GLY A 4 -6.14 6.00 -2.78
CA GLY A 4 -4.99 5.87 -3.68
C GLY A 4 -4.31 4.51 -3.50
N ALA A 5 -3.43 4.15 -4.44
CA ALA A 5 -2.68 2.89 -4.38
C ALA A 5 -1.79 2.80 -3.13
N VAL A 6 -1.27 3.94 -2.66
CA VAL A 6 -0.58 4.07 -1.37
C VAL A 6 -1.59 4.62 -0.36
N ARG A 7 -1.80 3.88 0.73
CA ARG A 7 -2.80 4.21 1.76
C ARG A 7 -2.21 5.11 2.83
N ASP A 8 -1.09 4.68 3.42
CA ASP A 8 -0.42 5.36 4.53
C ASP A 8 1.09 5.27 4.38
N CYS A 9 1.80 6.35 4.74
CA CYS A 9 3.25 6.42 4.82
C CYS A 9 3.62 6.92 6.22
N TYR A 10 4.44 6.17 6.96
CA TYR A 10 4.76 6.49 8.34
C TYR A 10 6.21 6.14 8.69
N SER A 11 6.72 6.77 9.73
CA SER A 11 8.03 6.44 10.29
C SER A 11 7.87 5.44 11.44
N ASP A 12 8.59 4.33 11.37
CA ASP A 12 8.67 3.32 12.44
C ASP A 12 10.15 2.94 12.66
N ARG A 13 10.61 3.02 13.91
CA ARG A 13 11.99 2.65 14.32
C ARG A 13 13.07 3.17 13.36
N ASN A 14 13.00 4.46 13.02
CA ASN A 14 13.92 5.14 12.10
C ASN A 14 13.91 4.62 10.65
N LYS A 15 12.81 3.97 10.22
CA LYS A 15 12.58 3.53 8.84
C LYS A 15 11.26 4.11 8.32
N ILE A 16 11.23 4.45 7.04
CA ILE A 16 9.96 4.79 6.37
C ILE A 16 9.27 3.48 5.99
N ARG A 17 8.01 3.35 6.42
CA ARG A 17 7.09 2.28 6.09
C ARG A 17 5.94 2.85 5.30
N PHE A 18 5.33 2.02 4.47
CA PHE A 18 4.16 2.41 3.72
C PHE A 18 3.26 1.22 3.44
N GLN A 19 1.98 1.51 3.31
CA GLN A 19 0.93 0.53 3.05
C GLN A 19 0.42 0.67 1.62
N ILE A 20 0.23 -0.46 0.95
CA ILE A 20 -0.33 -0.53 -0.39
C ILE A 20 -1.71 -1.16 -0.34
N ASN A 21 -2.67 -0.51 -1.01
CA ASN A 21 -3.96 -1.08 -1.35
C ASN A 21 -3.89 -1.65 -2.77
N PRO A 22 -3.74 -2.98 -2.95
CA PRO A 22 -3.61 -3.57 -4.27
C PRO A 22 -4.90 -3.41 -5.10
N GLY A 23 -6.07 -3.41 -4.47
CA GLY A 23 -7.35 -3.18 -5.14
C GLY A 23 -7.46 -1.77 -5.74
N ALA A 24 -6.95 -0.76 -5.05
CA ALA A 24 -6.86 0.60 -5.58
C ALA A 24 -5.86 0.72 -6.74
N ALA A 25 -4.70 0.06 -6.62
CA ALA A 25 -3.70 0.01 -7.70
C ALA A 25 -4.26 -0.62 -8.98
N THR A 26 -4.95 -1.76 -8.85
CA THR A 26 -5.59 -2.46 -9.97
C THR A 26 -6.67 -1.60 -10.62
N ARG A 27 -7.54 -0.95 -9.83
CA ARG A 27 -8.58 -0.04 -10.37
C ARG A 27 -7.99 1.17 -11.08
N ALA A 28 -6.81 1.63 -10.67
CA ALA A 28 -6.09 2.71 -11.32
C ALA A 28 -5.29 2.26 -12.56
N GLY A 29 -5.32 0.98 -12.92
CA GLY A 29 -4.55 0.42 -14.05
C GLY A 29 -3.04 0.40 -13.80
N LEU A 30 -2.61 0.42 -12.54
CA LEU A 30 -1.19 0.44 -12.18
C LEU A 30 -0.65 -0.97 -12.00
N THR A 31 0.55 -1.20 -12.52
CA THR A 31 1.31 -2.41 -12.24
C THR A 31 2.27 -2.16 -11.09
N LEU A 32 2.20 -2.98 -10.05
CA LEU A 32 3.09 -2.88 -8.89
C LEU A 32 4.33 -3.75 -9.11
N SER A 33 5.52 -3.17 -8.90
CA SER A 33 6.75 -3.95 -8.95
C SER A 33 6.87 -4.89 -7.74
N ALA A 34 7.42 -6.09 -7.95
CA ALA A 34 7.68 -7.03 -6.86
C ALA A 34 8.63 -6.45 -5.78
N LYS A 35 9.54 -5.55 -6.18
CA LYS A 35 10.44 -4.86 -5.25
C LYS A 35 9.68 -3.92 -4.31
N LEU A 36 8.67 -3.22 -4.83
CA LEU A 36 7.82 -2.33 -4.04
C LEU A 36 6.99 -3.14 -3.02
N LEU A 37 6.41 -4.26 -3.45
CA LEU A 37 5.61 -5.14 -2.58
C LEU A 37 6.41 -5.71 -1.39
N ARG A 38 7.71 -5.98 -1.58
CA ARG A 38 8.59 -6.47 -0.52
C ARG A 38 8.91 -5.42 0.55
N LEU A 39 8.72 -4.13 0.24
CA LEU A 39 9.01 -3.03 1.15
C LEU A 39 7.75 -2.49 1.82
N SER A 40 6.58 -2.73 1.22
CA SER A 40 5.28 -2.32 1.74
C SER A 40 4.66 -3.36 2.67
N GLU A 41 3.78 -2.89 3.54
CA GLU A 41 2.72 -3.72 4.09
C GLU A 41 1.53 -3.73 3.12
N ILE A 42 1.03 -4.92 2.76
CA ILE A 42 -0.15 -5.05 1.89
C ILE A 42 -1.37 -5.00 2.78
N VAL A 43 -2.23 -4.01 2.58
CA VAL A 43 -3.49 -3.86 3.31
C VAL A 43 -4.64 -4.16 2.37
N ASP A 44 -5.40 -5.20 2.70
CA ASP A 44 -6.64 -5.46 2.01
C ASP A 44 -7.70 -4.48 2.54
N PRO A 45 -8.44 -3.75 1.68
CA PRO A 45 -9.51 -2.86 2.14
C PRO A 45 -10.61 -3.59 2.93
N GLU A 46 -10.72 -4.92 2.80
CA GLU A 46 -11.65 -5.74 3.59
C GLU A 46 -11.07 -6.22 4.93
N ASP A 47 -9.78 -6.01 5.19
CA ASP A 47 -9.13 -6.31 6.46
C ASP A 47 -9.53 -5.24 7.50
N LYS A 48 -10.75 -5.40 8.04
CA LYS A 48 -11.22 -4.69 9.23
C LYS A 48 -10.56 -5.31 10.45
N ARG A 49 -9.31 -4.93 10.72
CA ARG A 49 -8.64 -5.30 11.97
C ARG A 49 -8.12 -4.08 12.70
#